data_AF-A0A7W3JP84-F1
#
_entry.id   AF-A0A7W3JP84-F1
#
_cell.length_a   1.000
_cell.length_b   1.000
_cell.length_c   1.000
_cell.angle_alpha   90.00
_cell.angle_beta   90.00
_cell.angle_gamma   90.00
#
_symmetry.space_group_name_H-M   'P 1'
#
loop_
_entity.id
_entity.type
_entity.pdbx_description
1 polymer ?
#
loop_
_entity_poly.entity_id
_entity_poly.type
_entity_poly.pdbx_seq_one_letter_code
_entity_poly.pdbx_strand_id
1 'polypeptide(L)'
;MSESSAWQGMQFGIMTVSDITQDPTTGHTPSEAERIRATIEIARHAEEVGLDVFALGEHHNPPFWSSSPTTTLAAIAGQTEKLVLSTSTTLITTNDPVKIAEDYAMLQHVSGGRSDLMLGRGNTGPVYPWFGKDIRQGLPLAIENYALLHKLWHEDVVDWEGRFRTPLQGFTSTPRPLDGVAPFVWHGSIRTPEIAEQAAYYGDGFFANNIFWPKEHYQRLISLYRQRYAHYGHGTPEQAIVGLGGQAFMRAKSQDAVAEFRPYFDNAPVYGHGPSLEDFTEMTPLTVGSPQQVIDRYASMRDYFGDYQRQLFLMDHAGLPLKTVLEQLDILGGEVVPVLRKELQRNRPADVPNAPTHRARVTAAYGDGPAREARPRANRGDNLTAGSPYQDAPVPAGSAFGAAAVRQGA
;
A
#
# COMPACT_ATOMS: atom_id res chain seq x y z
N MET A 1 -25.14 -3.19 19.91
CA MET A 1 -24.10 -2.52 19.12
C MET A 1 -22.84 -2.52 19.97
N SER A 2 -22.10 -3.64 19.96
CA SER A 2 -20.86 -3.73 20.73
C SER A 2 -19.77 -2.97 20.00
N GLU A 3 -19.08 -2.08 20.71
CA GLU A 3 -17.82 -1.49 20.29
C GLU A 3 -16.82 -2.62 19.99
N SER A 4 -16.78 -3.07 18.74
CA SER A 4 -15.67 -3.83 18.19
C SER A 4 -14.48 -2.87 18.24
N SER A 5 -13.64 -2.97 19.27
CA SER A 5 -12.38 -2.24 19.35
C SER A 5 -11.53 -2.65 18.16
N ALA A 6 -11.69 -1.96 17.03
CA ALA A 6 -10.74 -2.00 15.94
C ALA A 6 -9.41 -1.62 16.56
N TRP A 7 -8.47 -2.58 16.56
CA TRP A 7 -7.13 -2.38 17.07
C TRP A 7 -6.56 -1.09 16.46
N GLN A 8 -6.29 -0.09 17.29
CA GLN A 8 -5.84 1.22 16.82
C GLN A 8 -4.32 1.30 16.75
N GLY A 9 -3.58 0.26 17.17
CA GLY A 9 -2.13 0.26 17.19
C GLY A 9 -1.49 -0.10 15.85
N MET A 10 -0.40 -0.87 15.90
CA MET A 10 0.33 -1.34 14.72
C MET A 10 -0.48 -2.35 13.89
N GLN A 11 -0.63 -2.12 12.60
CA GLN A 11 -1.37 -3.02 11.70
C GLN A 11 -0.55 -4.27 11.35
N PHE A 12 -1.22 -5.42 11.35
CA PHE A 12 -0.68 -6.69 10.85
C PHE A 12 -1.50 -7.16 9.65
N GLY A 13 -0.85 -7.57 8.59
CA GLY A 13 -1.55 -8.02 7.39
C GLY A 13 -0.72 -8.93 6.52
N ILE A 14 -1.28 -9.30 5.38
CA ILE A 14 -0.59 -10.08 4.37
C ILE A 14 -0.42 -9.30 3.07
N MET A 15 0.60 -9.68 2.33
CA MET A 15 0.83 -9.20 0.97
C MET A 15 1.02 -10.39 0.03
N THR A 16 0.54 -10.26 -1.19
CA THR A 16 0.75 -11.25 -2.27
C THR A 16 1.42 -10.60 -3.46
N VAL A 17 2.32 -11.35 -4.11
CA VAL A 17 2.93 -10.94 -5.39
C VAL A 17 2.15 -11.46 -6.60
N SER A 18 1.03 -12.16 -6.40
CA SER A 18 0.16 -12.68 -7.46
C SER A 18 0.83 -13.70 -8.40
N ASP A 19 1.84 -14.44 -7.92
CA ASP A 19 2.54 -15.45 -8.72
C ASP A 19 1.67 -16.70 -8.97
N ILE A 20 1.85 -17.28 -10.15
CA ILE A 20 1.36 -18.60 -10.51
C ILE A 20 2.56 -19.53 -10.55
N THR A 21 2.80 -20.21 -9.44
CA THR A 21 3.96 -21.07 -9.24
C THR A 21 3.50 -22.51 -9.13
N GLN A 22 4.24 -23.42 -9.79
CA GLN A 22 4.04 -24.85 -9.66
C GLN A 22 4.31 -25.28 -8.22
N ASP A 23 3.40 -26.08 -7.64
CA ASP A 23 3.65 -26.75 -6.37
C ASP A 23 4.74 -27.83 -6.57
N PRO A 24 5.93 -27.68 -5.96
CA PRO A 24 7.04 -28.61 -6.18
C PRO A 24 6.80 -29.99 -5.55
N THR A 25 5.80 -30.13 -4.68
CA THR A 25 5.47 -31.41 -4.02
C THR A 25 4.51 -32.27 -4.83
N THR A 26 3.71 -31.64 -5.71
CA THR A 26 2.68 -32.33 -6.52
C THR A 26 2.90 -32.19 -8.03
N GLY A 27 3.70 -31.20 -8.47
CA GLY A 27 3.88 -30.84 -9.88
C GLY A 27 2.68 -30.09 -10.48
N HIS A 28 1.67 -29.77 -9.68
CA HIS A 28 0.48 -29.05 -10.15
C HIS A 28 0.74 -27.54 -10.23
N THR A 29 0.43 -26.94 -11.37
CA THR A 29 0.43 -25.47 -11.55
C THR A 29 -1.02 -24.99 -11.65
N PRO A 30 -1.48 -24.11 -10.74
CA PRO A 30 -2.84 -23.59 -10.82
C PRO A 30 -3.03 -22.72 -12.07
N SER A 31 -4.24 -22.69 -12.60
CA SER A 31 -4.65 -21.70 -13.60
C SER A 31 -4.77 -20.30 -12.99
N GLU A 32 -4.74 -19.27 -13.83
CA GLU A 32 -5.04 -17.88 -13.43
C GLU A 32 -6.39 -17.80 -12.69
N ALA A 33 -7.42 -18.47 -13.20
CA ALA A 33 -8.75 -18.46 -12.61
C ALA A 33 -8.78 -19.09 -11.21
N GLU A 34 -8.03 -20.18 -10.99
CA GLU A 34 -7.89 -20.78 -9.65
C GLU A 34 -7.13 -19.84 -8.71
N ARG A 35 -6.03 -19.25 -9.17
CA ARG A 35 -5.21 -18.36 -8.34
C ARG A 35 -5.95 -17.07 -7.96
N ILE A 36 -6.71 -16.49 -8.87
CA ILE A 36 -7.54 -15.29 -8.61
C ILE A 36 -8.60 -15.60 -7.57
N ARG A 37 -9.35 -16.72 -7.72
CA ARG A 37 -10.36 -17.13 -6.73
C ARG A 37 -9.74 -17.41 -5.36
N ALA A 38 -8.62 -18.14 -5.34
CA ALA A 38 -7.86 -18.41 -4.12
C ALA A 38 -7.43 -17.12 -3.42
N THR A 39 -7.01 -16.09 -4.18
CA THR A 39 -6.59 -14.81 -3.61
C THR A 39 -7.75 -14.06 -2.93
N ILE A 40 -8.94 -14.08 -3.53
CA ILE A 40 -10.14 -13.49 -2.92
C ILE A 40 -10.51 -14.25 -1.63
N GLU A 41 -10.41 -15.58 -1.64
CA GLU A 41 -10.64 -16.42 -0.45
C GLU A 41 -9.62 -16.13 0.66
N ILE A 42 -8.33 -16.04 0.32
CA ILE A 42 -7.25 -15.64 1.22
C ILE A 42 -7.54 -14.27 1.86
N ALA A 43 -8.00 -13.30 1.08
CA ALA A 43 -8.32 -11.97 1.59
C ALA A 43 -9.50 -11.98 2.57
N ARG A 44 -10.56 -12.74 2.27
CA ARG A 44 -11.68 -12.94 3.20
C ARG A 44 -11.23 -13.62 4.49
N HIS A 45 -10.43 -14.67 4.36
CA HIS A 45 -9.94 -15.41 5.50
C HIS A 45 -8.98 -14.58 6.37
N ALA A 46 -8.17 -13.70 5.77
CA ALA A 46 -7.35 -12.74 6.51
C ALA A 46 -8.19 -11.85 7.45
N GLU A 47 -9.37 -11.41 7.02
CA GLU A 47 -10.31 -10.69 7.89
C GLU A 47 -10.90 -11.58 8.99
N GLU A 48 -11.30 -12.81 8.64
CA GLU A 48 -11.89 -13.78 9.58
C GLU A 48 -10.95 -14.11 10.75
N VAL A 49 -9.65 -14.25 10.47
CA VAL A 49 -8.62 -14.52 11.49
C VAL A 49 -8.10 -13.24 12.18
N GLY A 50 -8.67 -12.07 11.86
CA GLY A 50 -8.43 -10.82 12.58
C GLY A 50 -7.22 -9.99 12.13
N LEU A 51 -6.72 -10.21 10.91
CA LEU A 51 -5.71 -9.34 10.29
C LEU A 51 -6.32 -8.01 9.85
N ASP A 52 -5.48 -6.98 9.81
CA ASP A 52 -5.87 -5.59 9.54
C ASP A 52 -5.75 -5.22 8.06
N VAL A 53 -4.82 -5.84 7.32
CA VAL A 53 -4.46 -5.41 5.96
C VAL A 53 -4.35 -6.60 5.00
N PHE A 54 -4.88 -6.45 3.80
CA PHE A 54 -4.56 -7.29 2.64
C PHE A 54 -3.97 -6.41 1.53
N ALA A 55 -2.78 -6.77 1.05
CA ALA A 55 -2.06 -6.02 0.04
C ALA A 55 -1.80 -6.84 -1.24
N LEU A 56 -2.11 -6.26 -2.39
CA LEU A 56 -1.95 -6.91 -3.70
C LEU A 56 -0.87 -6.22 -4.54
N GLY A 57 0.12 -6.98 -5.00
CA GLY A 57 1.14 -6.50 -5.93
C GLY A 57 0.61 -6.34 -7.36
N GLU A 58 1.17 -5.36 -8.10
CA GLU A 58 0.91 -5.16 -9.52
C GLU A 58 2.04 -5.76 -10.38
N HIS A 59 1.67 -6.58 -11.37
CA HIS A 59 2.59 -7.16 -12.36
C HIS A 59 1.91 -7.26 -13.75
N HIS A 60 2.71 -7.22 -14.81
CA HIS A 60 2.24 -7.23 -16.20
C HIS A 60 2.79 -8.39 -17.03
N ASN A 61 3.58 -9.27 -16.43
CA ASN A 61 4.28 -10.34 -17.12
C ASN A 61 3.99 -11.70 -16.47
N PRO A 62 3.99 -12.80 -17.23
CA PRO A 62 4.00 -14.13 -16.65
C PRO A 62 5.19 -14.32 -15.70
N PRO A 63 5.04 -15.14 -14.64
CA PRO A 63 3.85 -15.92 -14.30
C PRO A 63 2.85 -15.18 -13.38
N PHE A 64 2.83 -13.85 -13.36
CA PHE A 64 1.96 -13.08 -12.48
C PHE A 64 0.66 -12.68 -13.18
N TRP A 65 -0.44 -12.52 -12.41
CA TRP A 65 -1.77 -12.21 -12.98
C TRP A 65 -2.33 -10.83 -12.62
N SER A 66 -1.85 -10.18 -11.55
CA SER A 66 -2.48 -8.96 -11.03
C SER A 66 -1.99 -7.70 -11.75
N SER A 67 -2.55 -7.40 -12.92
CA SER A 67 -2.23 -6.19 -13.70
C SER A 67 -3.11 -4.97 -13.36
N SER A 68 -4.27 -5.21 -12.73
CA SER A 68 -5.22 -4.17 -12.31
C SER A 68 -5.63 -4.40 -10.84
N PRO A 69 -4.78 -4.02 -9.87
CA PRO A 69 -5.04 -4.32 -8.46
C PRO A 69 -6.33 -3.70 -7.94
N THR A 70 -6.69 -2.48 -8.38
CA THR A 70 -7.90 -1.77 -7.95
C THR A 70 -9.19 -2.54 -8.28
N THR A 71 -9.23 -3.26 -9.41
CA THR A 71 -10.37 -4.11 -9.80
C THR A 71 -10.57 -5.24 -8.79
N THR A 72 -9.50 -5.98 -8.47
CA THR A 72 -9.56 -7.09 -7.51
C THR A 72 -9.84 -6.59 -6.09
N LEU A 73 -9.19 -5.49 -5.68
CA LEU A 73 -9.41 -4.91 -4.36
C LEU A 73 -10.85 -4.40 -4.20
N ALA A 74 -11.47 -3.82 -5.23
CA ALA A 74 -12.90 -3.47 -5.18
C ALA A 74 -13.81 -4.69 -5.01
N ALA A 75 -13.49 -5.82 -5.65
CA ALA A 75 -14.23 -7.08 -5.45
C ALA A 75 -14.06 -7.64 -4.03
N ILE A 76 -12.90 -7.48 -3.41
CA ILE A 76 -12.64 -7.84 -2.01
C ILE A 76 -13.34 -6.87 -1.06
N ALA A 77 -13.39 -5.58 -1.38
CA ALA A 77 -14.09 -4.55 -0.60
C ALA A 77 -15.57 -4.88 -0.41
N GLY A 78 -16.23 -5.40 -1.46
CA GLY A 78 -17.62 -5.84 -1.41
C GLY A 78 -17.85 -7.14 -0.61
N GLN A 79 -16.79 -7.84 -0.20
CA GLN A 79 -16.84 -9.11 0.52
C GLN A 79 -16.21 -9.05 1.92
N THR A 80 -15.77 -7.87 2.36
CA THR A 80 -15.10 -7.63 3.64
C THR A 80 -15.63 -6.34 4.28
N GLU A 81 -15.59 -6.25 5.61
CA GLU A 81 -16.17 -5.12 6.36
C GLU A 81 -15.14 -4.21 7.03
N LYS A 82 -13.98 -4.75 7.39
CA LYS A 82 -12.97 -4.13 8.26
C LYS A 82 -11.60 -4.06 7.62
N LEU A 83 -11.27 -5.02 6.76
CA LEU A 83 -9.96 -5.19 6.15
C LEU A 83 -9.56 -3.92 5.38
N VAL A 84 -8.34 -3.43 5.65
CA VAL A 84 -7.71 -2.37 4.87
C VAL A 84 -7.12 -2.98 3.60
N LEU A 85 -7.47 -2.40 2.46
CA LEU A 85 -7.13 -2.87 1.13
C LEU A 85 -6.00 -2.00 0.58
N SER A 86 -4.81 -2.58 0.50
CA SER A 86 -3.58 -1.91 0.07
C SER A 86 -3.07 -2.51 -1.24
N THR A 87 -2.12 -1.83 -1.86
CA THR A 87 -1.20 -2.47 -2.80
C THR A 87 0.16 -2.74 -2.18
N SER A 88 0.95 -3.57 -2.86
CA SER A 88 2.34 -3.89 -2.49
C SER A 88 3.13 -4.37 -3.72
N THR A 89 3.20 -3.62 -4.82
CA THR A 89 2.96 -2.16 -4.97
C THR A 89 2.15 -1.82 -6.23
N THR A 90 1.55 -0.64 -6.28
CA THR A 90 1.13 0.04 -7.52
C THR A 90 2.36 0.59 -8.25
N LEU A 91 2.49 0.34 -9.55
CA LEU A 91 3.64 0.77 -10.34
C LEU A 91 3.50 2.23 -10.79
N ILE A 92 4.01 3.17 -9.98
CA ILE A 92 3.92 4.62 -10.23
C ILE A 92 4.61 5.05 -11.53
N THR A 93 5.55 4.25 -12.03
CA THR A 93 6.37 4.57 -13.21
C THR A 93 5.70 4.20 -14.54
N THR A 94 4.81 3.21 -14.54
CA THR A 94 4.16 2.65 -15.74
C THR A 94 2.66 2.92 -15.81
N ASN A 95 2.06 3.48 -14.76
CA ASN A 95 0.70 3.98 -14.76
C ASN A 95 0.65 5.51 -14.95
N ASP A 96 -0.43 6.02 -15.54
CA ASP A 96 -0.68 7.46 -15.60
C ASP A 96 -1.12 7.96 -14.20
N PRO A 97 -0.46 8.98 -13.61
CA PRO A 97 -0.87 9.59 -12.34
C PRO A 97 -2.34 10.01 -12.28
N VAL A 98 -2.93 10.43 -13.39
CA VAL A 98 -4.38 10.75 -13.46
C VAL A 98 -5.21 9.52 -13.18
N LYS A 99 -4.89 8.37 -13.80
CA LYS A 99 -5.65 7.14 -13.56
C LYS A 99 -5.43 6.59 -12.16
N ILE A 100 -4.22 6.72 -11.59
CA ILE A 100 -4.01 6.40 -10.17
C ILE A 100 -4.88 7.29 -9.28
N ALA A 101 -4.94 8.59 -9.56
CA ALA A 101 -5.74 9.51 -8.76
C ALA A 101 -7.22 9.12 -8.75
N GLU A 102 -7.77 8.85 -9.93
CA GLU A 102 -9.18 8.47 -10.12
C GLU A 102 -9.51 7.09 -9.56
N ASP A 103 -8.70 6.07 -9.89
CA ASP A 103 -8.99 4.68 -9.53
C ASP A 103 -8.90 4.46 -8.01
N TYR A 104 -7.95 5.10 -7.32
CA TYR A 104 -7.82 4.96 -5.87
C TYR A 104 -8.77 5.87 -5.08
N ALA A 105 -9.16 7.03 -5.62
CA ALA A 105 -10.27 7.78 -5.04
C ALA A 105 -11.57 6.96 -5.14
N MET A 106 -11.82 6.32 -6.28
CA MET A 106 -12.97 5.43 -6.46
C MET A 106 -12.91 4.23 -5.50
N LEU A 107 -11.77 3.55 -5.38
CA LEU A 107 -11.60 2.45 -4.43
C LEU A 107 -11.82 2.90 -2.98
N GLN A 108 -11.39 4.10 -2.62
CA GLN A 108 -11.63 4.69 -1.30
C GLN A 108 -13.13 4.88 -1.03
N HIS A 109 -13.90 5.36 -2.01
CA HIS A 109 -15.37 5.44 -1.90
C HIS A 109 -16.01 4.06 -1.76
N VAL A 110 -15.65 3.10 -2.62
CA VAL A 110 -16.22 1.75 -2.63
C VAL A 110 -15.91 0.98 -1.34
N SER A 111 -14.72 1.18 -0.77
CA SER A 111 -14.31 0.53 0.48
C SER A 111 -14.75 1.26 1.75
N GLY A 112 -15.38 2.44 1.64
CA GLY A 112 -15.74 3.27 2.78
C GLY A 112 -14.52 3.81 3.54
N GLY A 113 -13.45 4.16 2.83
CA GLY A 113 -12.20 4.67 3.40
C GLY A 113 -11.24 3.58 3.88
N ARG A 114 -11.53 2.29 3.65
CA ARG A 114 -10.64 1.16 4.01
C ARG A 114 -9.61 0.86 2.93
N SER A 115 -9.05 1.88 2.29
CA SER A 115 -8.01 1.71 1.29
C SER A 115 -6.86 2.67 1.49
N ASP A 116 -5.66 2.16 1.26
CA ASP A 116 -4.46 2.94 1.03
C ASP A 116 -3.70 2.34 -0.15
N LEU A 117 -2.56 2.91 -0.54
CA LEU A 117 -1.75 2.36 -1.61
C LEU A 117 -0.27 2.43 -1.29
N MET A 118 0.46 1.41 -1.75
CA MET A 118 1.90 1.40 -1.73
C MET A 118 2.43 1.62 -3.14
N LEU A 119 3.12 2.73 -3.35
CA LEU A 119 3.77 3.03 -4.62
C LEU A 119 5.13 2.35 -4.69
N GLY A 120 5.43 1.80 -5.86
CA GLY A 120 6.71 1.20 -6.15
C GLY A 120 7.14 1.49 -7.58
N ARG A 121 8.45 1.53 -7.81
CA ARG A 121 8.99 1.74 -9.15
C ARG A 121 8.79 0.55 -10.10
N GLY A 122 8.57 -0.64 -9.56
CA GLY A 122 8.75 -1.89 -10.31
C GLY A 122 10.23 -2.19 -10.60
N ASN A 123 10.54 -3.46 -10.79
CA ASN A 123 11.89 -3.97 -11.01
C ASN A 123 12.03 -4.78 -12.32
N THR A 124 10.93 -5.02 -13.04
CA THR A 124 10.94 -5.78 -14.29
C THR A 124 11.23 -4.88 -15.48
N GLY A 125 12.50 -4.88 -15.94
CA GLY A 125 12.95 -4.03 -17.04
C GLY A 125 12.10 -4.08 -18.32
N PRO A 126 11.72 -5.26 -18.81
CA PRO A 126 10.86 -5.39 -19.99
C PRO A 126 9.48 -4.74 -19.90
N VAL A 127 8.95 -4.46 -18.69
CA VAL A 127 7.60 -3.89 -18.52
C VAL A 127 7.55 -2.43 -18.96
N TYR A 128 8.62 -1.66 -18.76
CA TYR A 128 8.62 -0.22 -19.03
C TYR A 128 8.27 0.12 -20.50
N PRO A 129 8.91 -0.49 -21.52
CA PRO A 129 8.58 -0.23 -22.92
C PRO A 129 7.15 -0.59 -23.33
N TRP A 130 6.50 -1.57 -22.67
CA TRP A 130 5.11 -1.93 -22.97
C TRP A 130 4.12 -0.78 -22.69
N PHE A 131 4.49 0.12 -21.77
CA PHE A 131 3.75 1.34 -21.44
C PHE A 131 4.40 2.61 -22.03
N GLY A 132 5.31 2.45 -23.00
CA GLY A 132 5.99 3.56 -23.65
C GLY A 132 6.95 4.32 -22.73
N LYS A 133 7.46 3.68 -21.66
CA LYS A 133 8.39 4.27 -20.69
C LYS A 133 9.80 3.73 -20.86
N ASP A 134 10.78 4.51 -20.40
CA ASP A 134 12.20 4.13 -20.38
C ASP A 134 12.62 3.79 -18.94
N ILE A 135 13.08 2.56 -18.70
CA ILE A 135 13.55 2.13 -17.38
C ILE A 135 14.68 2.99 -16.82
N ARG A 136 15.53 3.58 -17.68
CA ARG A 136 16.61 4.48 -17.25
C ARG A 136 16.06 5.76 -16.62
N GLN A 137 14.82 6.12 -16.93
CA GLN A 137 14.09 7.24 -16.32
C GLN A 137 13.27 6.79 -15.09
N GLY A 138 13.42 5.55 -14.60
CA GLY A 138 12.55 5.01 -13.55
C GLY A 138 12.51 5.82 -12.25
N LEU A 139 13.63 6.41 -11.82
CA LEU A 139 13.63 7.32 -10.66
C LEU A 139 13.00 8.68 -10.99
N PRO A 140 13.45 9.40 -12.04
CA PRO A 140 12.77 10.63 -12.48
C PRO A 140 11.25 10.48 -12.69
N LEU A 141 10.82 9.37 -13.30
CA LEU A 141 9.42 9.03 -13.49
C LEU A 141 8.69 8.95 -12.15
N ALA A 142 9.20 8.16 -11.19
CA ALA A 142 8.57 8.03 -9.89
C ALA A 142 8.46 9.38 -9.13
N ILE A 143 9.51 10.20 -9.22
CA ILE A 143 9.54 11.51 -8.57
C ILE A 143 8.48 12.44 -9.17
N GLU A 144 8.49 12.61 -10.49
CA GLU A 144 7.59 13.52 -11.19
C GLU A 144 6.13 13.04 -11.14
N ASN A 145 5.91 11.74 -11.37
CA ASN A 145 4.57 11.15 -11.37
C ASN A 145 3.90 11.26 -10.00
N TYR A 146 4.65 11.07 -8.91
CA TYR A 146 4.09 11.24 -7.58
C TYR A 146 3.80 12.71 -7.26
N ALA A 147 4.66 13.64 -7.68
CA ALA A 147 4.40 15.07 -7.50
C ALA A 147 3.08 15.48 -8.17
N LEU A 148 2.82 14.99 -9.39
CA LEU A 148 1.53 15.19 -10.06
C LEU A 148 0.38 14.49 -9.31
N LEU A 149 0.54 13.20 -8.94
CA LEU A 149 -0.48 12.45 -8.20
C LEU A 149 -0.90 13.19 -6.91
N HIS A 150 0.08 13.69 -6.16
CA HIS A 150 -0.14 14.46 -4.95
C HIS A 150 -0.98 15.71 -5.24
N LYS A 151 -0.64 16.49 -6.29
CA LYS A 151 -1.46 17.67 -6.68
C LYS A 151 -2.88 17.28 -7.06
N LEU A 152 -3.07 16.20 -7.83
CA LEU A 152 -4.38 15.76 -8.31
C LEU A 152 -5.38 15.48 -7.18
N TRP A 153 -4.92 14.98 -6.03
CA TRP A 153 -5.79 14.75 -4.87
C TRP A 153 -5.99 15.95 -3.96
N HIS A 154 -5.06 16.90 -3.93
CA HIS A 154 -5.10 18.02 -2.99
C HIS A 154 -5.61 19.34 -3.61
N GLU A 155 -5.53 19.47 -4.93
CA GLU A 155 -6.03 20.63 -5.67
C GLU A 155 -7.27 20.23 -6.50
N ASP A 156 -8.28 21.10 -6.52
CA ASP A 156 -9.50 20.87 -7.30
C ASP A 156 -9.27 21.09 -8.80
N VAL A 157 -8.40 22.04 -9.16
CA VAL A 157 -8.06 22.39 -10.53
C VAL A 157 -6.55 22.42 -10.66
N VAL A 158 -6.01 21.54 -11.50
CA VAL A 158 -4.57 21.31 -11.67
C VAL A 158 -4.13 21.76 -13.04
N ASP A 159 -3.20 22.71 -13.04
CA ASP A 159 -2.27 22.92 -14.14
C ASP A 159 -0.97 22.14 -13.84
N TRP A 160 -0.48 21.43 -14.85
CA TRP A 160 0.75 20.64 -14.76
C TRP A 160 1.56 20.72 -16.04
N GLU A 161 2.85 20.99 -15.90
CA GLU A 161 3.84 20.85 -16.96
C GLU A 161 5.03 20.06 -16.39
N GLY A 162 5.47 19.05 -17.13
CA GLY A 162 6.53 18.14 -16.72
C GLY A 162 7.14 17.44 -17.94
N ARG A 163 8.04 16.50 -17.69
CA ARG A 163 8.78 15.80 -18.74
C ARG A 163 8.10 14.52 -19.22
N PHE A 164 7.33 13.85 -18.37
CA PHE A 164 6.92 12.45 -18.60
C PHE A 164 5.46 12.25 -19.02
N ARG A 165 4.70 13.35 -19.13
CA ARG A 165 3.35 13.37 -19.71
C ARG A 165 3.08 14.68 -20.45
N THR A 166 2.05 14.67 -21.29
CA THR A 166 1.47 15.90 -21.84
C THR A 166 0.93 16.79 -20.72
N PRO A 167 1.08 18.13 -20.81
CA PRO A 167 0.56 19.06 -19.82
C PRO A 167 -0.93 18.89 -19.52
N LEU A 168 -1.32 19.21 -18.28
CA LEU A 168 -2.71 19.39 -17.87
C LEU A 168 -3.00 20.89 -17.77
N GLN A 169 -4.17 21.30 -18.25
CA GLN A 169 -4.64 22.69 -18.20
C GLN A 169 -6.05 22.72 -17.61
N GLY A 170 -6.21 23.30 -16.44
CA GLY A 170 -7.48 23.40 -15.74
C GLY A 170 -8.13 22.03 -15.44
N PHE A 171 -7.34 20.98 -15.20
CA PHE A 171 -7.84 19.62 -15.06
C PHE A 171 -8.38 19.35 -13.64
N THR A 172 -9.53 18.70 -13.54
CA THR A 172 -10.07 18.22 -12.26
C THR A 172 -10.14 16.71 -12.25
N SER A 173 -9.43 16.08 -11.31
CA SER A 173 -9.55 14.63 -11.09
C SER A 173 -10.89 14.28 -10.46
N THR A 174 -11.56 13.26 -10.98
CA THR A 174 -12.87 12.79 -10.52
C THR A 174 -12.93 11.26 -10.39
N PRO A 175 -13.46 10.70 -9.29
CA PRO A 175 -14.04 11.39 -8.14
C PRO A 175 -12.97 12.07 -7.27
N ARG A 176 -13.36 13.07 -6.47
CA ARG A 176 -12.49 13.55 -5.39
C ARG A 176 -12.32 12.46 -4.34
N PRO A 177 -11.21 12.47 -3.57
CA PRO A 177 -11.08 11.60 -2.41
C PRO A 177 -12.28 11.71 -1.47
N LEU A 178 -12.66 10.59 -0.87
CA LEU A 178 -13.70 10.53 0.15
C LEU A 178 -13.37 11.51 1.28
N ASP A 179 -14.36 12.24 1.79
CA ASP A 179 -14.20 13.24 2.86
C ASP A 179 -13.21 14.38 2.54
N GLY A 180 -12.81 14.53 1.27
CA GLY A 180 -11.76 15.46 0.86
C GLY A 180 -10.35 15.08 1.36
N VAL A 181 -10.15 13.85 1.84
CA VAL A 181 -8.86 13.36 2.33
C VAL A 181 -8.34 12.27 1.39
N ALA A 182 -7.20 12.53 0.75
CA ALA A 182 -6.55 11.59 -0.17
C ALA A 182 -6.33 10.21 0.47
N PRO A 183 -6.30 9.09 -0.30
CA PRO A 183 -5.80 7.81 0.21
C PRO A 183 -4.41 7.96 0.84
N PHE A 184 -4.10 7.18 1.89
CA PHE A 184 -2.77 7.23 2.50
C PHE A 184 -1.73 6.58 1.58
N VAL A 185 -0.56 7.18 1.45
CA VAL A 185 0.49 6.70 0.55
C VAL A 185 1.63 6.07 1.34
N TRP A 186 1.97 4.85 0.96
CA TRP A 186 3.22 4.18 1.34
C TRP A 186 4.20 4.23 0.18
N HIS A 187 5.42 4.69 0.44
CA HIS A 187 6.51 4.62 -0.53
C HIS A 187 7.33 3.35 -0.29
N GLY A 188 7.13 2.35 -1.16
CA GLY A 188 7.81 1.07 -1.09
C GLY A 188 9.22 1.13 -1.66
N SER A 189 10.22 0.77 -0.86
CA SER A 189 11.61 0.67 -1.33
C SER A 189 12.33 -0.53 -0.74
N ILE A 190 13.15 -1.17 -1.57
CA ILE A 190 14.12 -2.18 -1.14
C ILE A 190 15.48 -1.52 -0.91
N ARG A 191 15.92 -0.63 -1.80
CA ARG A 191 17.33 -0.15 -1.85
C ARG A 191 17.52 1.33 -2.17
N THR A 192 16.51 2.03 -2.69
CA THR A 192 16.68 3.37 -3.28
C THR A 192 16.44 4.45 -2.22
N PRO A 193 17.48 5.18 -1.77
CA PRO A 193 17.35 6.22 -0.74
C PRO A 193 16.47 7.40 -1.17
N GLU A 194 16.42 7.71 -2.46
CA GLU A 194 15.61 8.81 -2.99
C GLU A 194 14.10 8.56 -2.83
N ILE A 195 13.68 7.30 -2.70
CA ILE A 195 12.29 6.97 -2.37
C ILE A 195 12.00 7.23 -0.89
N ALA A 196 12.97 6.98 -0.01
CA ALA A 196 12.87 7.36 1.41
C ALA A 196 12.85 8.89 1.58
N GLU A 197 13.68 9.61 0.81
CA GLU A 197 13.67 11.07 0.72
C GLU A 197 12.31 11.61 0.28
N GLN A 198 11.74 11.03 -0.80
CA GLN A 198 10.46 11.45 -1.32
C GLN A 198 9.32 11.21 -0.32
N ALA A 199 9.29 10.06 0.35
CA ALA A 199 8.33 9.77 1.40
C ALA A 199 8.39 10.82 2.52
N ALA A 200 9.61 11.13 2.97
CA ALA A 200 9.87 12.13 3.99
C ALA A 200 9.48 13.54 3.55
N TYR A 201 9.71 13.92 2.30
CA TYR A 201 9.34 15.25 1.76
C TYR A 201 7.85 15.52 1.90
N TYR A 202 7.00 14.54 1.56
CA TYR A 202 5.55 14.67 1.60
C TYR A 202 4.92 14.30 2.97
N GLY A 203 5.71 13.81 3.92
CA GLY A 203 5.19 13.36 5.22
C GLY A 203 4.40 12.04 5.13
N ASP A 204 4.63 11.27 4.08
CA ASP A 204 3.98 9.98 3.81
C ASP A 204 4.62 8.83 4.59
N GLY A 205 4.02 7.64 4.53
CA GLY A 205 4.60 6.43 5.09
C GLY A 205 5.73 5.87 4.24
N PHE A 206 6.78 5.39 4.88
CA PHE A 206 7.85 4.64 4.21
C PHE A 206 7.70 3.15 4.49
N PHE A 207 7.55 2.35 3.43
CA PHE A 207 7.52 0.90 3.54
C PHE A 207 8.89 0.31 3.14
N ALA A 208 9.67 -0.07 4.14
CA ALA A 208 10.94 -0.75 3.94
C ALA A 208 10.64 -2.23 3.69
N ASN A 209 10.65 -2.65 2.41
CA ASN A 209 10.40 -4.05 2.06
C ASN A 209 11.64 -4.91 2.43
N ASN A 210 11.68 -5.34 3.69
CA ASN A 210 12.86 -5.92 4.34
C ASN A 210 13.08 -7.41 4.11
N ILE A 211 12.34 -8.03 3.20
CA ILE A 211 12.39 -9.49 2.97
C ILE A 211 13.59 -9.95 2.13
N PHE A 212 14.42 -9.03 1.60
CA PHE A 212 15.45 -9.36 0.60
C PHE A 212 16.90 -9.08 1.03
N TRP A 213 17.13 -8.33 2.11
CA TRP A 213 18.46 -7.91 2.54
C TRP A 213 18.63 -8.00 4.06
N PRO A 214 19.88 -8.00 4.57
CA PRO A 214 20.15 -7.92 6.00
C PRO A 214 19.52 -6.70 6.68
N LYS A 215 19.14 -6.85 7.95
CA LYS A 215 18.48 -5.78 8.73
C LYS A 215 19.29 -4.48 8.75
N GLU A 216 20.62 -4.53 8.76
CA GLU A 216 21.51 -3.37 8.80
C GLU A 216 21.32 -2.46 7.57
N HIS A 217 20.94 -3.04 6.43
CA HIS A 217 20.61 -2.28 5.24
C HIS A 217 19.36 -1.42 5.45
N TYR A 218 18.31 -2.01 6.02
CA TYR A 218 17.06 -1.31 6.28
C TYR A 218 17.16 -0.34 7.46
N GLN A 219 18.02 -0.61 8.45
CA GLN A 219 18.31 0.35 9.53
C GLN A 219 18.81 1.68 8.95
N ARG A 220 19.70 1.63 7.96
CA ARG A 220 20.21 2.84 7.28
C ARG A 220 19.11 3.59 6.52
N LEU A 221 18.28 2.87 5.76
CA LEU A 221 17.19 3.48 4.99
C LEU A 221 16.11 4.09 5.87
N ILE A 222 15.69 3.39 6.93
CA ILE A 222 14.69 3.88 7.90
C ILE A 222 15.26 5.08 8.67
N SER A 223 16.54 5.02 9.08
CA SER A 223 17.18 6.16 9.75
C SER A 223 17.23 7.40 8.86
N LEU A 224 17.57 7.22 7.57
CA LEU A 224 17.49 8.31 6.59
C LEU A 224 16.08 8.87 6.51
N TYR A 225 15.06 8.03 6.26
CA TYR A 225 13.66 8.45 6.17
C TYR A 225 13.25 9.28 7.41
N ARG A 226 13.51 8.79 8.62
CA ARG A 226 13.16 9.46 9.87
C ARG A 226 13.84 10.82 10.04
N GLN A 227 15.14 10.90 9.75
CA GLN A 227 15.88 12.15 9.80
C GLN A 227 15.32 13.18 8.81
N ARG A 228 14.95 12.73 7.61
CA ARG A 228 14.39 13.60 6.57
C ARG A 228 12.95 13.99 6.89
N TYR A 229 12.15 13.11 7.47
CA TYR A 229 10.80 13.39 7.94
C TYR A 229 10.79 14.55 8.94
N ALA A 230 11.71 14.50 9.91
CA ALA A 230 11.90 15.59 10.87
C ALA A 230 12.47 16.85 10.22
N HIS A 231 13.41 16.72 9.29
CA HIS A 231 13.97 17.85 8.54
C HIS A 231 12.90 18.64 7.77
N TYR A 232 11.90 17.96 7.20
CA TYR A 232 10.78 18.58 6.49
C TYR A 232 9.66 19.10 7.40
N GLY A 233 9.79 18.94 8.73
CA GLY A 233 8.88 19.52 9.71
C GLY A 233 7.61 18.72 9.98
N HIS A 234 7.57 17.43 9.61
CA HIS A 234 6.39 16.58 9.80
C HIS A 234 6.28 15.97 11.21
N GLY A 235 7.30 16.15 12.06
CA GLY A 235 7.33 15.64 13.43
C GLY A 235 8.74 15.29 13.89
N THR A 236 8.87 14.53 14.97
CA THR A 236 10.14 13.94 15.40
C THR A 236 10.50 12.70 14.56
N PRO A 237 11.76 12.24 14.57
CA PRO A 237 12.15 10.97 13.93
C PRO A 237 11.31 9.77 14.38
N GLU A 238 10.92 9.71 15.66
CA GLU A 238 10.12 8.65 16.28
C GLU A 238 8.65 8.70 15.83
N GLN A 239 8.19 9.85 15.34
CA GLN A 239 6.85 10.05 14.81
C GLN A 239 6.71 9.66 13.33
N ALA A 240 7.81 9.39 12.63
CA ALA A 240 7.73 9.00 11.23
C ALA A 240 7.06 7.63 11.05
N ILE A 241 6.26 7.49 9.98
CA ILE A 241 5.40 6.32 9.76
C ILE A 241 6.17 5.25 8.96
N VAL A 242 6.44 4.11 9.58
CA VAL A 242 7.25 3.03 8.99
C VAL A 242 6.43 1.74 8.85
N GLY A 243 6.58 1.08 7.71
CA GLY A 243 6.05 -0.26 7.44
C GLY A 243 7.16 -1.24 7.07
N LEU A 244 6.99 -2.51 7.42
CA LEU A 244 7.96 -3.59 7.21
C LEU A 244 7.30 -4.79 6.53
N GLY A 245 8.11 -5.49 5.73
CA GLY A 245 7.78 -6.79 5.16
C GLY A 245 8.19 -7.95 6.08
N GLY A 246 7.64 -9.12 5.80
CA GLY A 246 7.88 -10.33 6.56
C GLY A 246 7.52 -11.56 5.74
N GLN A 247 8.04 -12.70 6.17
CA GLN A 247 7.71 -14.02 5.68
C GLN A 247 7.72 -14.99 6.85
N ALA A 248 6.74 -15.88 6.89
CA ALA A 248 6.65 -16.90 7.92
C ALA A 248 6.07 -18.21 7.35
N PHE A 249 6.58 -19.33 7.84
CA PHE A 249 5.97 -20.64 7.66
C PHE A 249 6.04 -21.41 8.99
N MET A 250 4.89 -21.87 9.47
CA MET A 250 4.71 -22.28 10.85
C MET A 250 4.06 -23.65 10.97
N ARG A 251 4.58 -24.43 11.92
CA ARG A 251 3.94 -25.62 12.50
C ARG A 251 4.23 -25.65 13.99
N ALA A 252 3.41 -26.35 14.77
CA ALA A 252 3.60 -26.45 16.23
C ALA A 252 5.02 -26.93 16.60
N LYS A 253 5.53 -27.91 15.85
CA LYS A 253 6.92 -28.38 15.95
C LYS A 253 7.76 -27.77 14.82
N SER A 254 8.81 -27.05 15.18
CA SER A 254 9.62 -26.28 14.22
C SER A 254 10.29 -27.14 13.16
N GLN A 255 10.70 -28.37 13.50
CA GLN A 255 11.30 -29.29 12.53
C GLN A 255 10.29 -29.71 11.45
N ASP A 256 9.01 -29.78 11.79
CA ASP A 256 7.96 -30.15 10.83
C ASP A 256 7.71 -28.98 9.87
N ALA A 257 7.75 -27.73 10.37
CA ALA A 257 7.70 -26.53 9.53
C ALA A 257 8.86 -26.48 8.53
N VAL A 258 10.09 -26.75 8.99
CA VAL A 258 11.28 -26.80 8.12
C VAL A 258 11.15 -27.90 7.09
N ALA A 259 10.80 -29.12 7.50
CA ALA A 259 10.66 -30.25 6.59
C ALA A 259 9.60 -30.03 5.51
N GLU A 260 8.47 -29.41 5.87
CA GLU A 260 7.38 -29.13 4.93
C GLU A 260 7.70 -27.95 4.01
N PHE A 261 8.34 -26.89 4.51
CA PHE A 261 8.63 -25.71 3.69
C PHE A 261 9.85 -25.89 2.76
N ARG A 262 10.78 -26.79 3.12
CA ARG A 262 12.04 -26.98 2.38
C ARG A 262 11.85 -27.17 0.86
N PRO A 263 10.93 -28.05 0.38
CA PRO A 263 10.74 -28.23 -1.06
C PRO A 263 10.25 -26.96 -1.76
N TYR A 264 9.38 -26.18 -1.10
CA TYR A 264 8.91 -24.89 -1.61
C TYR A 264 10.05 -23.88 -1.69
N PHE A 265 10.87 -23.77 -0.64
CA PHE A 265 12.02 -22.88 -0.63
C PHE A 265 13.03 -23.23 -1.74
N ASP A 266 13.39 -24.51 -1.87
CA ASP A 266 14.46 -24.97 -2.78
C ASP A 266 14.10 -24.80 -4.26
N ASN A 267 12.81 -24.83 -4.59
CA ASN A 267 12.33 -24.74 -5.96
C ASN A 267 11.75 -23.36 -6.30
N ALA A 268 11.65 -22.44 -5.34
CA ALA A 268 11.12 -21.10 -5.62
C ALA A 268 12.13 -20.28 -6.45
N PRO A 269 11.73 -19.72 -7.61
CA PRO A 269 12.62 -18.89 -8.41
C PRO A 269 13.18 -17.65 -7.69
N VAL A 270 12.48 -17.18 -6.65
CA VAL A 270 12.89 -16.02 -5.85
C VAL A 270 14.05 -16.32 -4.89
N TYR A 271 14.20 -17.58 -4.46
CA TYR A 271 15.29 -18.05 -3.59
C TYR A 271 16.37 -18.83 -4.37
N GLY A 272 16.00 -19.40 -5.52
CA GLY A 272 16.81 -20.33 -6.30
C GLY A 272 18.22 -19.81 -6.61
N HIS A 273 19.21 -20.71 -6.48
CA HIS A 273 20.65 -20.43 -6.58
C HIS A 273 21.20 -19.44 -5.54
N GLY A 274 20.41 -19.10 -4.52
CA GLY A 274 20.79 -18.27 -3.40
C GLY A 274 21.33 -19.05 -2.19
N PRO A 275 21.34 -18.41 -1.01
CA PRO A 275 21.75 -19.01 0.25
C PRO A 275 20.89 -20.22 0.63
N SER A 276 21.37 -21.06 1.56
CA SER A 276 20.55 -22.11 2.17
C SER A 276 19.34 -21.51 2.91
N LEU A 277 18.29 -22.29 3.17
CA LEU A 277 17.16 -21.85 3.99
C LEU A 277 17.64 -21.30 5.33
N GLU A 278 18.60 -21.98 5.95
CA GLU A 278 19.22 -21.62 7.22
C GLU A 278 19.86 -20.24 7.14
N ASP A 279 20.76 -20.03 6.16
CA ASP A 279 21.41 -18.73 5.95
C ASP A 279 20.37 -17.64 5.62
N PHE A 280 19.36 -17.95 4.81
CA PHE A 280 18.34 -16.99 4.41
C PHE A 280 17.47 -16.56 5.60
N THR A 281 17.09 -17.48 6.48
CA THR A 281 16.35 -17.17 7.73
C THR A 281 17.20 -16.42 8.76
N GLU A 282 18.52 -16.56 8.72
CA GLU A 282 19.44 -15.76 9.54
C GLU A 282 19.54 -14.33 9.01
N MET A 283 19.71 -14.17 7.69
CA MET A 283 19.94 -12.87 7.06
C MET A 283 18.67 -12.04 6.88
N THR A 284 17.49 -12.65 6.76
CA THR A 284 16.24 -11.97 6.38
C THR A 284 15.17 -12.15 7.47
N PRO A 285 13.99 -11.49 7.36
CA PRO A 285 12.88 -11.75 8.27
C PRO A 285 12.15 -13.08 8.02
N LEU A 286 12.53 -13.87 7.00
CA LEU A 286 11.95 -15.20 6.79
C LEU A 286 12.14 -16.04 8.06
N THR A 287 11.02 -16.51 8.62
CA THR A 287 11.04 -17.37 9.80
C THR A 287 10.27 -18.65 9.50
N VAL A 288 10.97 -19.78 9.50
CA VAL A 288 10.39 -21.11 9.31
C VAL A 288 10.55 -21.89 10.60
N GLY A 289 9.45 -22.18 11.30
CA GLY A 289 9.53 -22.78 12.62
C GLY A 289 8.22 -22.82 13.40
N SER A 290 8.32 -22.65 14.72
CA SER A 290 7.15 -22.59 15.61
C SER A 290 6.54 -21.19 15.67
N PRO A 291 5.25 -21.05 16.05
CA PRO A 291 4.64 -19.75 16.29
C PRO A 291 5.44 -18.87 17.28
N GLN A 292 6.02 -19.47 18.32
CA GLN A 292 6.87 -18.74 19.27
C GLN A 292 8.12 -18.16 18.61
N GLN A 293 8.79 -18.89 17.72
CA GLN A 293 9.96 -18.36 17.01
C GLN A 293 9.60 -17.19 16.09
N VAL A 294 8.40 -17.20 15.49
CA VAL A 294 7.87 -16.06 14.72
C VAL A 294 7.60 -14.90 15.66
N ILE A 295 6.93 -15.11 16.79
CA ILE A 295 6.69 -14.05 17.80
C ILE A 295 8.01 -13.40 18.22
N ASP A 296 9.01 -14.19 18.61
CA ASP A 296 10.31 -13.69 19.08
C ASP A 296 11.02 -12.88 17.98
N ARG A 297 11.03 -13.39 16.74
CA ARG A 297 11.67 -12.71 15.61
C ARG A 297 11.01 -11.36 15.34
N TYR A 298 9.68 -11.32 15.23
CA TYR A 298 8.97 -10.10 14.84
C TYR A 298 8.84 -9.10 16.00
N ALA A 299 8.74 -9.56 17.25
CA ALA A 299 8.80 -8.66 18.40
C ALA A 299 10.16 -7.95 18.50
N SER A 300 11.26 -8.66 18.21
CA SER A 300 12.61 -8.08 18.21
C SER A 300 12.84 -7.01 17.15
N MET A 301 11.96 -6.88 16.13
CA MET A 301 12.08 -5.84 15.09
C MET A 301 12.15 -4.43 15.67
N ARG A 302 11.42 -4.20 16.75
CA ARG A 302 11.41 -2.92 17.46
C ARG A 302 12.81 -2.54 17.99
N ASP A 303 13.62 -3.51 18.38
CA ASP A 303 14.94 -3.25 19.00
C ASP A 303 15.93 -2.63 18.00
N TYR A 304 15.76 -2.94 16.71
CA TYR A 304 16.68 -2.46 15.67
C TYR A 304 16.05 -1.46 14.71
N PHE A 305 14.73 -1.46 14.52
CA PHE A 305 14.02 -0.50 13.68
C PHE A 305 13.22 0.54 14.48
N GLY A 306 13.16 0.47 15.81
CA GLY A 306 12.29 1.31 16.62
C GLY A 306 10.81 0.98 16.43
N ASP A 307 9.93 1.78 17.01
CA ASP A 307 8.49 1.60 16.85
C ASP A 307 8.04 1.90 15.41
N TYR A 308 7.12 1.08 14.89
CA TYR A 308 6.60 1.15 13.53
C TYR A 308 5.10 0.82 13.47
N GLN A 309 4.48 1.03 12.31
CA GLN A 309 3.03 1.11 12.16
C GLN A 309 2.42 -0.03 11.36
N ARG A 310 3.20 -0.73 10.52
CA ARG A 310 2.66 -1.82 9.69
C ARG A 310 3.64 -2.98 9.51
N GLN A 311 3.16 -4.21 9.68
CA GLN A 311 3.84 -5.45 9.32
C GLN A 311 3.03 -6.21 8.28
N LEU A 312 3.59 -6.45 7.09
CA LEU A 312 2.95 -7.29 6.06
C LEU A 312 3.74 -8.57 5.84
N PHE A 313 3.05 -9.71 5.82
CA PHE A 313 3.65 -11.03 5.59
C PHE A 313 3.34 -11.53 4.17
N LEU A 314 4.36 -11.97 3.43
CA LEU A 314 4.20 -12.73 2.19
C LEU A 314 4.06 -14.22 2.53
N MET A 315 2.86 -14.77 2.36
CA MET A 315 2.50 -16.11 2.88
C MET A 315 1.92 -17.06 1.83
N ASP A 316 1.63 -16.59 0.61
CA ASP A 316 0.98 -17.36 -0.45
C ASP A 316 1.90 -17.66 -1.65
N HIS A 317 3.21 -17.48 -1.47
CA HIS A 317 4.24 -17.61 -2.51
C HIS A 317 4.85 -19.02 -2.62
N ALA A 318 5.78 -19.21 -3.56
CA ALA A 318 6.60 -20.42 -3.71
C ALA A 318 5.83 -21.71 -4.07
N GLY A 319 4.60 -21.58 -4.57
CA GLY A 319 3.78 -22.72 -4.97
C GLY A 319 3.04 -23.38 -3.81
N LEU A 320 2.93 -22.71 -2.66
CA LEU A 320 2.13 -23.19 -1.53
C LEU A 320 0.65 -23.41 -1.95
N PRO A 321 0.05 -24.58 -1.68
CA PRO A 321 -1.35 -24.82 -2.00
C PRO A 321 -2.26 -24.01 -1.09
N LEU A 322 -3.44 -23.62 -1.59
CA LEU A 322 -4.40 -22.76 -0.87
C LEU A 322 -4.69 -23.27 0.54
N LYS A 323 -4.91 -24.57 0.73
CA LYS A 323 -5.16 -25.16 2.06
C LYS A 323 -4.05 -24.80 3.05
N THR A 324 -2.80 -24.97 2.65
CA THR A 324 -1.64 -24.66 3.49
C THR A 324 -1.60 -23.16 3.79
N VAL A 325 -1.87 -22.30 2.80
CA VAL A 325 -1.92 -20.85 3.03
C VAL A 325 -2.98 -20.49 4.08
N LEU A 326 -4.19 -21.05 3.99
CA LEU A 326 -5.26 -20.79 4.97
C LEU A 326 -4.86 -21.26 6.38
N GLU A 327 -4.27 -22.46 6.51
CA GLU A 327 -3.73 -22.95 7.79
C GLU A 327 -2.65 -22.02 8.36
N GLN A 328 -1.80 -21.44 7.51
CA GLN A 328 -0.80 -20.47 7.95
C GLN A 328 -1.45 -19.18 8.47
N LEU A 329 -2.56 -18.74 7.87
CA LEU A 329 -3.32 -17.58 8.33
C LEU A 329 -4.03 -17.85 9.65
N ASP A 330 -4.59 -19.05 9.84
CA ASP A 330 -5.16 -19.48 11.13
C ASP A 330 -4.14 -19.35 12.26
N ILE A 331 -2.91 -19.82 12.04
CA ILE A 331 -1.81 -19.70 13.03
C ILE A 331 -1.41 -18.24 13.21
N LEU A 332 -1.26 -17.48 12.12
CA LEU A 332 -0.84 -16.08 12.18
C LEU A 332 -1.85 -15.23 12.98
N GLY A 333 -3.12 -15.30 12.62
CA GLY A 333 -4.19 -14.50 13.23
C GLY A 333 -4.62 -15.02 14.61
N GLY A 334 -4.62 -16.34 14.82
CA GLY A 334 -5.06 -16.98 16.05
C GLY A 334 -4.02 -17.00 17.17
N GLU A 335 -2.75 -17.22 16.84
CA GLU A 335 -1.68 -17.44 17.84
C GLU A 335 -0.65 -16.31 17.87
N VAL A 336 -0.19 -15.85 16.71
CA VAL A 336 0.98 -14.95 16.62
C VAL A 336 0.61 -13.48 16.80
N VAL A 337 -0.30 -12.95 15.98
CA VAL A 337 -0.68 -11.53 15.97
C VAL A 337 -1.24 -11.06 17.32
N PRO A 338 -2.08 -11.81 18.04
CA PRO A 338 -2.57 -11.40 19.36
C PRO A 338 -1.42 -11.16 20.36
N VAL A 339 -0.38 -12.01 20.32
CA VAL A 339 0.79 -11.86 21.19
C VAL A 339 1.65 -10.67 20.73
N LEU A 340 1.93 -10.54 19.43
CA LEU A 340 2.68 -9.40 18.89
C LEU A 340 2.02 -8.06 19.19
N ARG A 341 0.69 -7.96 19.09
CA ARG A 341 -0.06 -6.76 19.49
C ARG A 341 0.21 -6.39 20.95
N LYS A 342 0.17 -7.36 21.87
CA LYS A 342 0.46 -7.13 23.29
C LYS A 342 1.90 -6.69 23.52
N GLU A 343 2.87 -7.39 22.93
CA GLU A 343 4.29 -7.11 23.15
C GLU A 343 4.73 -5.79 22.54
N LEU A 344 4.28 -5.47 21.32
CA LEU A 344 4.65 -4.23 20.64
C LEU A 344 3.89 -2.98 21.13
N GLN A 345 2.80 -3.17 21.88
CA GLN A 345 2.14 -2.08 22.62
C GLN A 345 2.79 -1.81 23.97
N ARG A 346 3.48 -2.80 24.53
CA ARG A 346 4.11 -2.66 25.85
C ARG A 346 5.19 -1.58 25.80
N ASN A 347 5.05 -0.60 26.69
CA ASN A 347 5.95 0.56 26.77
C ASN A 347 6.09 1.29 25.42
N ARG A 348 5.07 1.25 24.56
CA ARG A 348 5.05 2.07 23.35
C ARG A 348 4.85 3.54 23.77
N PRO A 349 5.76 4.46 23.41
CA PRO A 349 5.61 5.87 23.77
C PRO A 349 4.32 6.46 23.20
N ALA A 350 3.68 7.36 23.95
CA ALA A 350 2.37 7.92 23.58
C ALA A 350 2.44 8.88 22.37
N ASP A 351 3.62 9.41 22.09
CA ASP A 351 3.91 10.30 20.97
C ASP A 351 4.21 9.54 19.67
N VAL A 352 4.45 8.22 19.72
CA VAL A 352 4.56 7.38 18.53
C VAL A 352 3.17 7.19 17.91
N PRO A 353 2.95 7.58 16.64
CA PRO A 353 1.64 7.47 16.04
C PRO A 353 1.22 6.01 15.84
N ASN A 354 -0.09 5.85 15.89
CA ASN A 354 -0.80 4.66 15.45
C ASN A 354 -0.68 4.47 13.93
N ALA A 355 -1.07 3.30 13.44
CA ALA A 355 -1.11 3.09 12.00
C ALA A 355 -2.10 4.06 11.32
N PRO A 356 -1.76 4.62 10.15
CA PRO A 356 -2.61 5.58 9.47
C PRO A 356 -3.92 4.91 9.05
N THR A 357 -5.04 5.57 9.36
CA THR A 357 -6.37 5.19 8.90
C THR A 357 -7.04 6.41 8.29
N HIS A 358 -7.95 6.20 7.32
CA HIS A 358 -8.73 7.28 6.72
C HIS A 358 -9.45 8.10 7.79
N ARG A 359 -10.15 7.44 8.72
CA ARG A 359 -10.85 8.08 9.83
C ARG A 359 -9.93 8.97 10.66
N ALA A 360 -8.75 8.50 11.06
CA ALA A 360 -7.82 9.31 11.85
C ALA A 360 -7.34 10.55 11.08
N ARG A 361 -7.16 10.43 9.76
CA ARG A 361 -6.75 11.56 8.90
C ARG A 361 -7.89 12.56 8.68
N VAL A 362 -9.13 12.09 8.57
CA VAL A 362 -10.33 12.96 8.55
C VAL A 362 -10.44 13.72 9.87
N THR A 363 -10.30 13.06 11.02
CA THR A 363 -10.29 13.72 12.33
C THR A 363 -9.15 14.73 12.44
N ALA A 364 -7.95 14.42 11.93
CA ALA A 364 -6.83 15.37 11.92
C ALA A 364 -7.11 16.61 11.04
N ALA A 365 -7.82 16.45 9.92
CA ALA A 365 -8.13 17.53 8.99
C ALA A 365 -9.30 18.42 9.46
N TYR A 366 -10.33 17.86 10.07
CA TYR A 366 -11.59 18.56 10.36
C TYR A 366 -11.97 18.62 11.85
N GLY A 367 -11.23 17.94 12.73
CA GLY A 367 -11.59 17.81 14.14
C GLY A 367 -12.95 17.13 14.32
N ASP A 368 -13.82 17.75 15.14
CA ASP A 368 -15.22 17.33 15.32
C ASP A 368 -16.17 17.92 14.26
N GLY A 369 -15.65 18.72 13.32
CA GLY A 369 -16.42 19.33 12.25
C GLY A 369 -16.82 18.32 11.15
N PRO A 370 -17.83 18.65 10.32
CA PRO A 370 -18.19 17.82 9.19
C PRO A 370 -17.05 17.79 8.16
N ALA A 371 -16.75 16.61 7.64
CA ALA A 371 -15.78 16.45 6.57
C ALA A 371 -16.31 16.99 5.23
N ARG A 372 -15.39 17.22 4.29
CA ARG A 372 -15.75 17.74 2.96
C ARG A 372 -16.55 16.69 2.17
N GLU A 373 -17.73 17.07 1.70
CA GLU A 373 -18.48 16.32 0.70
C GLU A 373 -18.39 17.03 -0.66
N ALA A 374 -17.59 16.48 -1.58
CA ALA A 374 -17.42 17.07 -2.90
C ALA A 374 -18.73 16.98 -3.72
N ARG A 375 -19.46 18.10 -3.78
CA ARG A 375 -20.73 18.20 -4.52
C ARG A 375 -20.53 19.01 -5.80
N PRO A 376 -20.66 18.40 -7.00
CA PRO A 376 -20.51 19.14 -8.23
C PRO A 376 -21.62 20.19 -8.37
N ARG A 377 -21.31 21.29 -9.06
CA ARG A 377 -22.30 22.26 -9.54
C ARG A 377 -23.20 21.58 -10.58
N ALA A 378 -24.34 22.20 -10.87
CA ALA A 378 -25.20 21.75 -11.96
C ALA A 378 -24.38 21.67 -13.27
N ASN A 379 -24.53 20.57 -14.01
CA ASN A 379 -23.83 20.35 -15.27
C ASN A 379 -24.20 21.47 -16.26
N ARG A 380 -23.21 22.27 -16.69
CA ARG A 380 -23.38 23.36 -17.65
C ARG A 380 -22.83 23.01 -19.05
N GLY A 381 -22.35 21.78 -19.25
CA GLY A 381 -21.75 21.32 -20.51
C GLY A 381 -20.32 21.82 -20.76
N ASP A 382 -19.75 22.58 -19.82
CA ASP A 382 -18.38 23.09 -19.82
C ASP A 382 -17.46 22.12 -19.06
N ASN A 383 -17.02 21.05 -19.73
CA ASN A 383 -16.13 20.05 -19.12
C ASN A 383 -14.73 20.59 -18.76
N LEU A 384 -14.41 21.82 -19.18
CA LEU A 384 -13.12 22.49 -19.00
C LEU A 384 -13.36 23.99 -18.94
N THR A 385 -13.37 24.65 -17.78
CA THR A 385 -12.90 26.06 -17.66
C THR A 385 -12.83 26.62 -16.23
N ALA A 386 -11.64 27.16 -15.94
CA ALA A 386 -11.26 28.25 -15.02
C ALA A 386 -11.56 28.15 -13.51
N GLY A 387 -12.54 27.37 -13.05
CA GLY A 387 -12.90 27.28 -11.64
C GLY A 387 -13.20 25.86 -11.19
N SER A 388 -13.08 25.61 -9.89
CA SER A 388 -13.45 24.30 -9.33
C SER A 388 -14.92 23.98 -9.65
N PRO A 389 -15.21 22.76 -10.13
CA PRO A 389 -16.57 22.36 -10.47
C PRO A 389 -17.42 22.10 -9.23
N TYR A 390 -16.87 22.20 -8.01
CA TYR A 390 -17.57 21.91 -6.77
C TYR A 390 -18.22 23.14 -6.13
N GLN A 391 -19.29 22.93 -5.37
CA GLN A 391 -20.10 23.97 -4.75
C GLN A 391 -19.41 24.63 -3.54
N ASP A 392 -18.50 23.91 -2.90
CA ASP A 392 -17.74 24.32 -1.71
C ASP A 392 -16.48 25.13 -2.05
N ALA A 393 -16.10 25.16 -3.32
CA ALA A 393 -15.00 26.00 -3.76
C ALA A 393 -15.41 27.48 -3.80
N PRO A 394 -14.50 28.40 -3.39
CA PRO A 394 -14.76 29.82 -3.44
C PRO A 394 -15.16 30.23 -4.86
N VAL A 395 -16.23 31.04 -4.97
CA VAL A 395 -16.69 31.56 -6.26
C VAL A 395 -15.55 32.38 -6.87
N PRO A 396 -15.15 32.14 -8.13
CA PRO A 396 -14.13 32.95 -8.77
C PRO A 396 -14.53 34.42 -8.69
N ALA A 397 -13.69 35.25 -8.06
CA ALA A 397 -13.88 36.68 -8.05
C ALA A 397 -13.63 37.22 -9.46
N GLY A 398 -14.70 37.33 -10.26
CA GLY A 398 -14.71 38.09 -11.50
C GLY A 398 -14.42 37.29 -12.77
N SER A 399 -15.48 36.98 -13.51
CA SER A 399 -15.50 37.08 -14.97
C SER A 399 -16.93 37.35 -15.43
N ALA A 400 -17.41 38.57 -15.16
CA ALA A 400 -18.57 39.10 -15.85
C ALA A 400 -18.19 39.40 -17.30
N PHE A 401 -18.15 38.38 -18.15
CA PHE A 401 -18.30 38.55 -19.60
C PHE A 401 -19.64 37.94 -20.01
N GLY A 402 -20.71 38.62 -19.59
CA GLY A 402 -22.03 38.46 -20.21
C GLY A 402 -22.19 39.49 -21.31
N ALA A 403 -22.05 39.07 -22.57
CA ALA A 403 -22.62 39.81 -23.69
C ALA A 403 -24.14 39.65 -23.66
N ALA A 404 -24.80 40.37 -22.76
CA ALA A 404 -26.24 40.59 -22.77
C ALA A 404 -26.46 42.10 -22.64
N ALA A 405 -26.10 42.83 -23.70
CA ALA A 405 -26.66 44.15 -23.94
C ALA A 405 -28.15 43.98 -24.26
N VAL A 406 -28.97 43.94 -23.21
CA VAL A 406 -30.41 44.16 -23.34
C VAL A 406 -30.58 45.64 -23.67
N ARG A 407 -30.90 45.93 -24.94
CA ARG A 407 -31.47 47.22 -25.34
C ARG A 407 -32.74 47.44 -24.53
N GLN A 408 -32.78 48.51 -23.76
CA GLN A 408 -34.02 49.18 -23.37
C GLN A 408 -33.86 50.69 -23.56
N GLY A 409 -34.69 51.25 -24.46
CA GLY A 409 -35.32 52.56 -24.32
C GLY A 409 -34.55 53.81 -24.72
N ALA A 410 -34.72 54.23 -25.98
CA ALA A 410 -35.30 55.53 -26.37
C ALA A 410 -35.52 55.54 -27.89
#